data_AF-A0A967N6I2-F1
#
_entry.id   AF-A0A967N6I2-F1
#
_cell.length_a   1.000
_cell.length_b   1.000
_cell.length_c   1.000
_cell.angle_alpha   90.00
_cell.angle_beta   90.00
_cell.angle_gamma   90.00
#
_symmetry.space_group_name_H-M   'P 1'
#
loop_
_entity.id
_entity.type
_entity.pdbx_description
1 polymer ?
#
loop_
_entity_poly.entity_id
_entity_poly.type
_entity_poly.pdbx_seq_one_letter_code
_entity_poly.pdbx_strand_id
1 'polypeptide(L)'
;MDAAGMVVAPGFVDILAGGFSLEGNHFKVTDGVTTLLSMHGGPVDVDAWYGEQEREGRIVHFGTTVGHGSLREAVGVTDREAAATPEQIAAMERLARKAIMDGAVGIGFGVQYVPGASEAEVLALFRVAAGMGVPCHLHPRFLGPVPPSNAEKGVQEVIAAAAATGASAQIVHLPAMAGHEPSMMRTVLDLIEGARAHGVDVAADAYPWNAGQTSLESAVFDPGWQERMSVSYGDLMLASTGERLTRDTFRRYREDGERTSVIIFHVKEESTDMAFGSPAVMVGSDGGIRNGRGHPRGAGTYAKFLRTYVWEEGALT
;
A
#
# COMPACT_ATOMS: atom_id res chain seq x y z
N MET A 1 29.59 -2.44 -22.22
CA MET A 1 28.74 -3.65 -22.24
C MET A 1 28.12 -3.73 -23.62
N ASP A 2 28.07 -4.92 -24.21
CA ASP A 2 27.30 -5.16 -25.45
C ASP A 2 25.88 -5.55 -25.05
N ALA A 3 24.88 -4.81 -25.55
CA ALA A 3 23.46 -4.99 -25.26
C ALA A 3 22.64 -5.28 -26.54
N ALA A 4 23.29 -5.80 -27.59
CA ALA A 4 22.62 -6.17 -28.83
C ALA A 4 21.46 -7.15 -28.57
N GLY A 5 20.27 -6.83 -29.11
CA GLY A 5 19.06 -7.63 -28.93
C GLY A 5 18.38 -7.48 -27.56
N MET A 6 18.84 -6.57 -26.71
CA MET A 6 18.24 -6.27 -25.40
C MET A 6 17.63 -4.87 -25.36
N VAL A 7 16.79 -4.62 -24.35
CA VAL A 7 16.26 -3.29 -24.03
C VAL A 7 17.13 -2.65 -22.96
N VAL A 8 17.54 -1.39 -23.19
CA VAL A 8 18.17 -0.54 -22.17
C VAL A 8 17.17 0.53 -21.78
N ALA A 9 16.76 0.52 -20.50
CA ALA A 9 15.76 1.43 -19.95
C ALA A 9 16.26 2.00 -18.61
N PRO A 10 15.63 3.08 -18.10
CA PRO A 10 15.78 3.46 -16.70
C PRO A 10 15.41 2.28 -15.80
N GLY A 11 16.07 2.17 -14.64
CA GLY A 11 15.70 1.17 -13.66
C GLY A 11 14.32 1.47 -13.07
N PHE A 12 13.59 0.42 -12.67
CA PHE A 12 12.25 0.61 -12.13
C PHE A 12 12.27 1.29 -10.76
N VAL A 13 11.24 2.09 -10.51
CA VAL A 13 10.95 2.73 -9.22
C VAL A 13 9.77 1.99 -8.60
N ASP A 14 10.01 1.31 -7.48
CA ASP A 14 9.00 0.57 -6.74
C ASP A 14 8.52 1.39 -5.55
N ILE A 15 7.37 2.02 -5.74
CA ILE A 15 6.80 2.97 -4.78
C ILE A 15 6.19 2.30 -3.55
N LEU A 16 6.08 0.97 -3.53
CA LEU A 16 5.32 0.26 -2.51
C LEU A 16 6.05 -0.96 -1.96
N ALA A 17 7.37 -1.03 -2.10
CA ALA A 17 8.10 -2.17 -1.54
C ALA A 17 8.11 -2.12 0.00
N GLY A 18 7.88 -3.29 0.62
CA GLY A 18 8.03 -3.50 2.05
C GLY A 18 9.35 -4.21 2.36
N GLY A 19 9.81 -4.11 3.61
CA GLY A 19 10.95 -4.90 4.08
C GLY A 19 12.27 -4.52 3.42
N PHE A 20 12.83 -3.40 3.85
CA PHE A 20 14.22 -3.06 3.58
C PHE A 20 15.11 -4.05 4.33
N SER A 21 15.33 -5.21 3.75
CA SER A 21 16.43 -6.10 4.10
C SER A 21 17.35 -6.20 2.91
N LEU A 22 18.63 -6.46 3.14
CA LEU A 22 19.58 -6.67 2.06
C LEU A 22 19.16 -7.85 1.17
N GLU A 23 18.62 -8.91 1.79
CA GLU A 23 18.00 -10.04 1.09
C GLU A 23 16.88 -9.58 0.14
N GLY A 24 15.91 -8.80 0.66
CA GLY A 24 14.81 -8.29 -0.15
C GLY A 24 15.31 -7.43 -1.31
N ASN A 25 16.32 -6.59 -1.09
CA ASN A 25 16.91 -5.76 -2.14
C ASN A 25 17.53 -6.59 -3.27
N HIS A 26 18.14 -7.74 -2.98
CA HIS A 26 18.67 -8.62 -4.03
C HIS A 26 17.55 -9.08 -4.99
N PHE A 27 16.41 -9.50 -4.45
CA PHE A 27 15.25 -9.88 -5.27
C PHE A 27 14.74 -8.70 -6.12
N LYS A 28 14.76 -7.48 -5.56
CA LYS A 28 14.34 -6.27 -6.28
C LYS A 28 15.29 -5.92 -7.42
N VAL A 29 16.59 -5.96 -7.18
CA VAL A 29 17.60 -5.70 -8.23
C VAL A 29 17.49 -6.73 -9.36
N THR A 30 17.25 -8.01 -9.04
CA THR A 30 17.04 -9.05 -10.07
C THR A 30 15.74 -8.87 -10.85
N ASP A 31 14.77 -8.13 -10.31
CA ASP A 31 13.53 -7.74 -10.96
C ASP A 31 13.67 -6.39 -11.72
N GLY A 32 14.89 -5.85 -11.85
CA GLY A 32 15.19 -4.60 -12.57
C GLY A 32 14.93 -3.31 -11.77
N VAL A 33 14.62 -3.43 -10.48
CA VAL A 33 14.33 -2.29 -9.60
C VAL A 33 15.62 -1.63 -9.13
N THR A 34 15.65 -0.30 -9.22
CA THR A 34 16.80 0.52 -8.77
C THR A 34 16.45 1.48 -7.65
N THR A 35 15.16 1.77 -7.44
CA THR A 35 14.67 2.63 -6.37
C THR A 35 13.53 1.93 -5.62
N LEU A 36 13.63 1.87 -4.29
CA LEU A 36 12.60 1.34 -3.40
C LEU A 36 12.07 2.43 -2.49
N LEU A 37 10.79 2.74 -2.58
CA LEU A 37 10.12 3.64 -1.66
C LEU A 37 9.12 2.86 -0.81
N SER A 38 9.12 3.11 0.49
CA SER A 38 8.06 2.62 1.39
C SER A 38 7.09 3.75 1.63
N MET A 39 6.01 3.75 0.85
CA MET A 39 5.13 4.91 0.79
C MET A 39 3.80 4.74 1.56
N HIS A 40 3.41 3.54 1.97
CA HIS A 40 2.28 3.36 2.91
C HIS A 40 2.79 3.02 4.32
N GLY A 41 2.59 3.93 5.28
CA GLY A 41 3.20 3.85 6.61
C GLY A 41 4.50 4.66 6.72
N GLY A 42 5.46 4.18 7.51
CA GLY A 42 6.77 4.84 7.70
C GLY A 42 6.99 5.41 9.11
N PRO A 43 8.24 5.71 9.48
CA PRO A 43 8.60 6.18 10.82
C PRO A 43 8.24 7.66 11.01
N VAL A 44 8.22 8.11 12.28
CA VAL A 44 8.20 9.55 12.60
C VAL A 44 9.60 10.14 12.54
N ASP A 45 10.61 9.39 13.03
CA ASP A 45 12.02 9.78 12.96
C ASP A 45 12.64 9.32 11.64
N VAL A 46 12.47 10.16 10.61
CA VAL A 46 12.88 9.84 9.24
C VAL A 46 14.40 9.95 9.06
N ASP A 47 15.05 10.89 9.75
CA ASP A 47 16.52 11.03 9.74
C ASP A 47 17.19 9.77 10.31
N ALA A 48 16.73 9.29 11.47
CA ALA A 48 17.24 8.05 12.05
C ALA A 48 17.03 6.85 11.12
N TRP A 49 15.89 6.79 10.43
CA TRP A 49 15.60 5.73 9.46
C TRP A 49 16.56 5.73 8.27
N TYR A 50 16.84 6.91 7.69
CA TYR A 50 17.83 7.04 6.61
C TYR A 50 19.22 6.61 7.08
N GLY A 51 19.66 7.04 8.28
CA GLY A 51 20.93 6.62 8.86
C GLY A 51 21.02 5.10 9.09
N GLU A 52 19.92 4.45 9.46
CA GLU A 52 19.86 2.98 9.54
C GLU A 52 20.01 2.33 8.16
N GLN A 53 19.31 2.83 7.14
CA GLN A 53 19.42 2.29 5.78
C GLN A 53 20.85 2.41 5.23
N GLU A 54 21.51 3.55 5.46
CA GLU A 54 22.91 3.76 5.07
C GLU A 54 23.84 2.78 5.78
N ARG A 55 23.69 2.62 7.10
CA ARG A 55 24.50 1.70 7.91
C ARG A 55 24.33 0.24 7.46
N GLU A 56 23.15 -0.14 7.00
CA GLU A 56 22.88 -1.48 6.49
C GLU A 56 23.41 -1.73 5.07
N GLY A 57 23.89 -0.69 4.37
CA GLY A 57 24.54 -0.82 3.06
C GLY A 57 23.56 -1.22 1.95
N ARG A 58 22.41 -0.53 1.86
CA ARG A 58 21.43 -0.77 0.79
C ARG A 58 22.06 -0.64 -0.60
N ILE A 59 21.64 -1.53 -1.51
CA ILE A 59 22.18 -1.65 -2.88
C ILE A 59 21.29 -0.98 -3.94
N VAL A 60 20.27 -0.24 -3.49
CA VAL A 60 19.27 0.49 -4.31
C VAL A 60 19.08 1.87 -3.72
N HIS A 61 18.51 2.81 -4.49
CA HIS A 61 18.00 4.05 -3.91
C HIS A 61 16.83 3.76 -2.96
N PHE A 62 16.71 4.52 -1.88
CA PHE A 62 15.67 4.30 -0.88
C PHE A 62 15.03 5.60 -0.41
N GLY A 63 13.77 5.49 0.01
CA GLY A 63 13.04 6.57 0.66
C GLY A 63 11.81 6.05 1.41
N THR A 64 11.31 6.87 2.33
CA THR A 64 10.13 6.54 3.14
C THR A 64 9.22 7.74 3.23
N THR A 65 7.92 7.48 3.36
CA THR A 65 6.99 8.49 3.86
C THR A 65 7.06 8.57 5.38
N VAL A 66 6.46 9.63 5.96
CA VAL A 66 6.11 9.64 7.39
C VAL A 66 4.77 8.93 7.57
N GLY A 67 4.70 8.01 8.53
CA GLY A 67 3.53 7.15 8.69
C GLY A 67 2.44 7.75 9.59
N HIS A 68 1.21 7.77 9.09
CA HIS A 68 0.03 8.21 9.84
C HIS A 68 -0.18 7.41 11.13
N GLY A 69 -0.07 6.08 11.09
CA GLY A 69 -0.16 5.24 12.28
C GLY A 69 0.94 5.54 13.31
N SER A 70 2.17 5.74 12.84
CA SER A 70 3.31 6.08 13.71
C SER A 70 3.19 7.49 14.30
N LEU A 71 2.61 8.44 13.56
CA LEU A 71 2.27 9.76 14.08
C LEU A 71 1.24 9.68 15.21
N ARG A 72 0.21 8.84 15.06
CA ARG A 72 -0.79 8.58 16.11
C ARG A 72 -0.14 8.03 17.38
N GLU A 73 0.70 7.01 17.24
CA GLU A 73 1.45 6.44 18.37
C GLU A 73 2.33 7.50 19.06
N ALA A 74 3.05 8.32 18.29
CA ALA A 74 3.94 9.35 18.81
C ALA A 74 3.22 10.47 19.60
N VAL A 75 1.93 10.71 19.32
CA VAL A 75 1.10 11.66 20.07
C VAL A 75 0.23 10.99 21.15
N GLY A 76 0.51 9.71 21.45
CA GLY A 76 -0.14 8.96 22.52
C GLY A 76 -1.49 8.33 22.16
N VAL A 77 -1.84 8.24 20.87
CA VAL A 77 -3.03 7.53 20.41
C VAL A 77 -2.64 6.08 20.06
N THR A 78 -2.47 5.27 21.09
CA THR A 78 -2.03 3.86 20.96
C THR A 78 -3.19 2.88 20.78
N ASP A 79 -4.40 3.27 21.17
CA ASP A 79 -5.60 2.51 20.83
C ASP A 79 -6.02 2.82 19.39
N ARG A 80 -6.02 1.79 18.54
CA ARG A 80 -6.36 1.92 17.12
C ARG A 80 -7.83 2.28 16.88
N GLU A 81 -8.70 2.04 17.86
CA GLU A 81 -10.14 2.36 17.82
C GLU A 81 -10.45 3.78 18.35
N ALA A 82 -9.51 4.40 19.06
CA ALA A 82 -9.73 5.72 19.66
C ALA A 82 -9.64 6.84 18.62
N ALA A 83 -10.48 7.87 18.73
CA ALA A 83 -10.29 9.10 17.96
C ALA A 83 -9.17 9.95 18.57
N ALA A 84 -8.37 10.60 17.71
CA ALA A 84 -7.40 11.60 18.18
C ALA A 84 -8.13 12.89 18.59
N THR A 85 -7.68 13.52 19.67
CA THR A 85 -8.14 14.86 20.08
C THR A 85 -7.63 15.96 19.13
N PRO A 86 -8.27 17.15 19.08
CA PRO A 86 -7.76 18.27 18.29
C PRO A 86 -6.29 18.62 18.58
N GLU A 87 -5.87 18.55 19.85
CA GLU A 87 -4.50 18.82 20.27
C GLU A 87 -3.52 17.76 19.73
N GLN A 88 -3.94 16.50 19.72
CA GLN A 88 -3.18 15.39 19.14
C GLN A 88 -3.08 15.52 17.61
N ILE A 89 -4.17 15.89 16.93
CA ILE A 89 -4.16 16.16 15.48
C ILE A 89 -3.16 17.28 15.16
N ALA A 90 -3.22 18.40 15.88
CA ALA A 90 -2.28 19.50 15.70
C ALA A 90 -0.82 19.08 15.99
N ALA A 91 -0.60 18.15 16.92
CA ALA A 91 0.71 17.58 17.19
C ALA A 91 1.21 16.69 16.04
N MET A 92 0.33 15.85 15.47
CA MET A 92 0.66 15.05 14.29
C MET A 92 1.03 15.92 13.09
N GLU A 93 0.32 17.03 12.86
CA GLU A 93 0.67 17.98 11.80
C GLU A 93 2.08 18.56 11.97
N ARG A 94 2.46 18.93 13.21
CA ARG A 94 3.81 19.45 13.50
C ARG A 94 4.89 18.39 13.25
N LEU A 95 4.66 17.16 13.72
CA LEU A 95 5.59 16.05 13.51
C LEU A 95 5.71 15.69 12.03
N ALA A 96 4.60 15.65 11.29
CA ALA A 96 4.61 15.39 9.85
C ALA A 96 5.41 16.45 9.08
N ARG A 97 5.21 17.75 9.38
CA ARG A 97 6.02 18.83 8.78
C ARG A 97 7.50 18.64 9.06
N LYS A 98 7.88 18.31 10.30
CA LYS A 98 9.27 18.05 10.66
C LYS A 98 9.82 16.87 9.85
N ALA A 99 9.12 15.74 9.84
CA ALA A 99 9.57 14.54 9.12
C ALA A 99 9.74 14.80 7.61
N ILE A 100 8.86 15.59 6.99
CA ILE A 100 9.01 16.02 5.58
C ILE A 100 10.27 16.87 5.41
N MET A 101 10.54 17.83 6.31
CA MET A 101 11.79 18.61 6.27
C MET A 101 13.04 17.75 6.51
N ASP A 102 12.91 16.66 7.27
CA ASP A 102 13.98 15.67 7.50
C ASP A 102 14.13 14.68 6.31
N GLY A 103 13.34 14.82 5.24
CA GLY A 103 13.49 14.05 4.01
C GLY A 103 12.38 13.05 3.70
N ALA A 104 11.28 13.02 4.46
CA ALA A 104 10.14 12.17 4.10
C ALA A 104 9.58 12.54 2.72
N VAL A 105 9.43 11.56 1.84
CA VAL A 105 8.99 11.79 0.45
C VAL A 105 7.47 11.94 0.31
N GLY A 106 6.74 12.01 1.42
CA GLY A 106 5.27 12.09 1.47
C GLY A 106 4.71 11.66 2.81
N ILE A 107 3.39 11.56 2.89
CA ILE A 107 2.68 11.03 4.06
C ILE A 107 2.03 9.70 3.69
N GLY A 108 2.37 8.64 4.43
CA GLY A 108 1.86 7.29 4.22
C GLY A 108 0.72 6.97 5.18
N PHE A 109 -0.45 6.67 4.64
CA PHE A 109 -1.66 6.36 5.39
C PHE A 109 -1.96 4.86 5.37
N GLY A 110 -2.23 4.33 6.56
CA GLY A 110 -2.72 2.98 6.79
C GLY A 110 -4.10 3.01 7.43
N VAL A 111 -5.06 3.76 6.86
CA VAL A 111 -6.30 4.14 7.57
C VAL A 111 -7.11 2.93 8.01
N GLN A 112 -7.13 1.86 7.20
CA GLN A 112 -7.78 0.60 7.56
C GLN A 112 -7.20 -0.06 8.81
N TYR A 113 -5.94 0.20 9.15
CA TYR A 113 -5.27 -0.37 10.32
C TYR A 113 -5.53 0.43 11.61
N VAL A 114 -6.05 1.65 11.49
CA VAL A 114 -6.38 2.56 12.60
C VAL A 114 -7.84 3.03 12.47
N PRO A 115 -8.83 2.13 12.65
CA PRO A 115 -10.25 2.41 12.39
C PRO A 115 -10.82 3.61 13.17
N GLY A 116 -10.24 3.96 14.32
CA GLY A 116 -10.59 5.15 15.10
C GLY A 116 -10.14 6.48 14.50
N ALA A 117 -9.29 6.48 13.46
CA ALA A 117 -8.83 7.70 12.80
C ALA A 117 -10.00 8.45 12.15
N SER A 118 -10.19 9.72 12.52
CA SER A 118 -11.31 10.51 12.01
C SER A 118 -11.04 11.05 10.60
N GLU A 119 -12.09 11.39 9.85
CA GLU A 119 -11.96 12.10 8.58
C GLU A 119 -11.26 13.47 8.75
N ALA A 120 -11.51 14.15 9.88
CA ALA A 120 -10.88 15.42 10.20
C ALA A 120 -9.36 15.29 10.36
N GLU A 121 -8.90 14.21 10.97
CA GLU A 121 -7.49 13.87 11.14
C GLU A 121 -6.81 13.57 9.80
N VAL A 122 -7.45 12.75 8.94
CA VAL A 122 -6.95 12.48 7.58
C VAL A 122 -6.85 13.79 6.78
N LEU A 123 -7.90 14.61 6.81
CA LEU A 123 -7.94 15.89 6.10
C LEU A 123 -6.88 16.88 6.60
N ALA A 124 -6.58 16.90 7.90
CA ALA A 124 -5.53 17.74 8.46
C ALA A 124 -4.15 17.38 7.88
N LEU A 125 -3.82 16.08 7.81
CA LEU A 125 -2.56 15.64 7.22
C LEU A 125 -2.51 15.85 5.70
N PHE A 126 -3.63 15.75 4.98
CA PHE A 126 -3.71 16.16 3.57
C PHE A 126 -3.38 17.65 3.38
N ARG A 127 -3.86 18.53 4.27
CA ARG A 127 -3.49 19.96 4.22
C ARG A 127 -2.01 20.20 4.48
N VAL A 128 -1.38 19.39 5.35
CA VAL A 128 0.07 19.41 5.53
C VAL A 128 0.78 19.03 4.23
N ALA A 129 0.39 17.91 3.62
CA ALA A 129 0.98 17.42 2.38
C ALA A 129 0.86 18.45 1.24
N ALA A 130 -0.33 19.02 1.03
CA ALA A 130 -0.57 20.09 0.06
C ALA A 130 0.33 21.32 0.31
N GLY A 131 0.38 21.81 1.55
CA GLY A 131 1.18 22.98 1.90
C GLY A 131 2.70 22.76 1.84
N MET A 132 3.15 21.51 1.91
CA MET A 132 4.55 21.11 1.82
C MET A 132 4.96 20.63 0.41
N GLY A 133 4.00 20.46 -0.51
CA GLY A 133 4.27 20.00 -1.87
C GLY A 133 4.70 18.53 -1.96
N VAL A 134 4.17 17.66 -1.08
CA VAL A 134 4.47 16.22 -1.08
C VAL A 134 3.19 15.38 -1.26
N PRO A 135 3.26 14.16 -1.82
CA PRO A 135 2.08 13.32 -2.03
C PRO A 135 1.60 12.62 -0.75
N CYS A 136 0.31 12.29 -0.73
CA CYS A 136 -0.29 11.34 0.20
C CYS A 136 -0.37 9.96 -0.47
N HIS A 137 0.07 8.90 0.21
CA HIS A 137 -0.06 7.52 -0.24
C HIS A 137 -0.96 6.76 0.70
N LEU A 138 -2.04 6.16 0.18
CA LEU A 138 -3.14 5.68 1.02
C LEU A 138 -3.43 4.23 0.78
N HIS A 139 -3.37 3.46 1.87
CA HIS A 139 -4.19 2.28 2.05
C HIS A 139 -5.58 2.76 2.53
N PRO A 140 -6.62 2.75 1.66
CA PRO A 140 -7.92 3.31 1.99
C PRO A 140 -8.57 2.65 3.21
N ARG A 141 -9.47 3.38 3.87
CA ARG A 141 -10.15 2.91 5.09
C ARG A 141 -10.92 1.60 4.91
N PHE A 142 -11.56 1.45 3.75
CA PHE A 142 -12.45 0.34 3.45
C PHE A 142 -11.93 -0.48 2.28
N LEU A 143 -12.14 -1.79 2.35
CA LEU A 143 -11.88 -2.74 1.26
C LEU A 143 -13.10 -3.63 1.11
N GLY A 144 -13.16 -4.36 0.00
CA GLY A 144 -14.14 -5.42 -0.17
C GLY A 144 -15.47 -4.92 -0.72
N PRO A 145 -16.37 -5.87 -1.07
CA PRO A 145 -17.51 -5.54 -1.90
C PRO A 145 -18.74 -5.08 -1.12
N VAL A 146 -18.76 -5.25 0.21
CA VAL A 146 -19.99 -5.21 0.99
C VAL A 146 -20.32 -3.80 1.52
N PRO A 147 -21.43 -3.18 1.10
CA PRO A 147 -21.90 -1.90 1.66
C PRO A 147 -22.39 -2.05 3.11
N PRO A 148 -22.45 -0.97 3.91
CA PRO A 148 -22.30 0.45 3.52
C PRO A 148 -20.84 0.97 3.57
N SER A 149 -19.88 0.12 3.87
CA SER A 149 -18.46 0.48 4.04
C SER A 149 -17.58 -0.44 3.20
N ASN A 150 -17.58 -0.18 1.89
CA ASN A 150 -16.89 -0.95 0.85
C ASN A 150 -15.73 -0.16 0.23
N ALA A 151 -15.01 -0.79 -0.71
CA ALA A 151 -13.86 -0.17 -1.37
C ALA A 151 -14.20 1.15 -2.10
N GLU A 152 -15.37 1.25 -2.73
CA GLU A 152 -15.83 2.46 -3.42
C GLU A 152 -15.88 3.67 -2.48
N LYS A 153 -16.46 3.49 -1.28
CA LYS A 153 -16.49 4.54 -0.25
C LYS A 153 -15.09 4.92 0.21
N GLY A 154 -14.19 3.95 0.34
CA GLY A 154 -12.78 4.19 0.67
C GLY A 154 -12.09 5.07 -0.38
N VAL A 155 -12.30 4.78 -1.66
CA VAL A 155 -11.76 5.58 -2.78
C VAL A 155 -12.39 6.99 -2.81
N GLN A 156 -13.69 7.11 -2.56
CA GLN A 156 -14.38 8.40 -2.47
C GLN A 156 -13.81 9.28 -1.34
N GLU A 157 -13.49 8.71 -0.17
CA GLU A 157 -12.84 9.44 0.93
C GLU A 157 -11.51 10.05 0.49
N VAL A 158 -10.68 9.27 -0.23
CA VAL A 158 -9.39 9.75 -0.75
C VAL A 158 -9.58 10.87 -1.76
N ILE A 159 -10.46 10.69 -2.74
CA ILE A 159 -10.75 11.69 -3.78
C ILE A 159 -11.28 12.98 -3.15
N ALA A 160 -12.19 12.87 -2.18
CA ALA A 160 -12.74 14.04 -1.48
C ALA A 160 -11.66 14.80 -0.71
N ALA A 161 -10.76 14.11 0.00
CA ALA A 161 -9.66 14.74 0.72
C ALA A 161 -8.66 15.44 -0.24
N ALA A 162 -8.32 14.80 -1.36
CA ALA A 162 -7.47 15.39 -2.39
C ALA A 162 -8.12 16.64 -3.01
N ALA A 163 -9.39 16.53 -3.43
CA ALA A 163 -10.14 17.65 -4.01
C ALA A 163 -10.30 18.83 -3.06
N ALA A 164 -10.53 18.56 -1.76
CA ALA A 164 -10.73 19.60 -0.75
C ALA A 164 -9.46 20.35 -0.34
N THR A 165 -8.28 19.76 -0.58
CA THR A 165 -7.00 20.30 -0.10
C THR A 165 -6.03 20.68 -1.21
N GLY A 166 -6.20 20.12 -2.41
CA GLY A 166 -5.24 20.22 -3.51
C GLY A 166 -4.01 19.32 -3.35
N ALA A 167 -3.98 18.41 -2.37
CA ALA A 167 -2.90 17.44 -2.23
C ALA A 167 -2.98 16.37 -3.34
N SER A 168 -1.82 15.95 -3.85
CA SER A 168 -1.69 14.76 -4.69
C SER A 168 -1.94 13.49 -3.86
N ALA A 169 -2.69 12.53 -4.40
CA ALA A 169 -3.02 11.29 -3.70
C ALA A 169 -2.76 10.04 -4.55
N GLN A 170 -2.10 9.05 -3.96
CA GLN A 170 -1.84 7.73 -4.54
C GLN A 170 -2.61 6.68 -3.76
N ILE A 171 -3.59 6.01 -4.38
CA ILE A 171 -4.30 4.87 -3.80
C ILE A 171 -3.46 3.62 -4.03
N VAL A 172 -2.93 3.06 -2.95
CA VAL A 172 -1.99 1.95 -3.06
C VAL A 172 -2.70 0.62 -3.32
N HIS A 173 -2.04 -0.28 -4.06
CA HIS A 173 -2.46 -1.65 -4.37
C HIS A 173 -3.97 -1.82 -4.65
N LEU A 174 -4.50 -1.03 -5.59
CA LEU A 174 -5.94 -0.88 -5.86
C LEU A 174 -6.69 -2.22 -6.07
N PRO A 175 -6.16 -3.23 -6.79
CA PRO A 175 -6.82 -4.53 -6.90
C PRO A 175 -7.05 -5.25 -5.57
N ALA A 176 -6.16 -5.13 -4.59
CA ALA A 176 -6.41 -5.71 -3.27
C ALA A 176 -7.48 -4.96 -2.46
N MET A 177 -7.75 -3.70 -2.81
CA MET A 177 -8.82 -2.94 -2.18
C MET A 177 -10.17 -3.26 -2.82
N ALA A 178 -10.24 -3.19 -4.15
CA ALA A 178 -11.48 -3.12 -4.92
C ALA A 178 -11.68 -4.27 -5.93
N GLY A 179 -10.72 -5.19 -6.06
CA GLY A 179 -10.75 -6.22 -7.10
C GLY A 179 -11.56 -7.48 -6.77
N HIS A 180 -12.42 -7.42 -5.75
CA HIS A 180 -13.26 -8.54 -5.32
C HIS A 180 -14.29 -8.91 -6.39
N GLU A 181 -14.79 -7.92 -7.13
CA GLU A 181 -15.72 -8.07 -8.24
C GLU A 181 -15.29 -7.14 -9.39
N PRO A 182 -15.32 -7.58 -10.67
CA PRO A 182 -14.91 -6.74 -11.80
C PRO A 182 -15.76 -5.48 -11.97
N SER A 183 -17.05 -5.54 -11.61
CA SER A 183 -17.94 -4.37 -11.63
C SER A 183 -17.49 -3.28 -10.65
N MET A 184 -17.04 -3.67 -9.46
CA MET A 184 -16.50 -2.76 -8.47
C MET A 184 -15.19 -2.13 -8.95
N MET A 185 -14.29 -2.93 -9.53
CA MET A 185 -13.06 -2.42 -10.12
C MET A 185 -13.37 -1.36 -11.19
N ARG A 186 -14.36 -1.61 -12.06
CA ARG A 186 -14.82 -0.62 -13.05
C ARG A 186 -15.23 0.69 -12.39
N THR A 187 -16.09 0.60 -11.37
CA THR A 187 -16.61 1.77 -10.67
C THR A 187 -15.50 2.58 -10.01
N VAL A 188 -14.52 1.95 -9.35
CA VAL A 188 -13.43 2.71 -8.71
C VAL A 188 -12.49 3.34 -9.73
N LEU A 189 -12.23 2.69 -10.87
CA LEU A 189 -11.45 3.28 -11.96
C LEU A 189 -12.19 4.48 -12.57
N ASP A 190 -13.50 4.36 -12.83
CA ASP A 190 -14.33 5.45 -13.31
C ASP A 190 -14.32 6.66 -12.34
N LEU A 191 -14.33 6.40 -11.02
CA LEU A 191 -14.21 7.45 -10.01
C LEU A 191 -12.85 8.15 -10.06
N ILE A 192 -11.75 7.39 -10.14
CA ILE A 192 -10.39 7.93 -10.20
C ILE A 192 -10.19 8.75 -11.48
N GLU A 193 -10.53 8.18 -12.64
CA GLU A 193 -10.38 8.84 -13.94
C GLU A 193 -11.31 10.06 -14.05
N GLY A 194 -12.54 9.95 -13.55
CA GLY A 194 -13.47 11.07 -13.45
C GLY A 194 -12.90 12.20 -12.61
N ALA A 195 -12.33 11.92 -11.44
CA ALA A 195 -11.70 12.92 -10.59
C ALA A 195 -10.50 13.59 -11.28
N ARG A 196 -9.65 12.81 -11.94
CA ARG A 196 -8.51 13.31 -12.73
C ARG A 196 -8.95 14.25 -13.85
N ALA A 197 -10.00 13.87 -14.58
CA ALA A 197 -10.57 14.71 -15.65
C ALA A 197 -11.11 16.05 -15.13
N HIS A 198 -11.44 16.15 -13.83
CA HIS A 198 -11.87 17.37 -13.16
C HIS A 198 -10.75 18.08 -12.38
N GLY A 199 -9.49 17.70 -12.62
CA GLY A 199 -8.32 18.39 -12.07
C GLY A 199 -7.92 17.97 -10.66
N VAL A 200 -8.46 16.87 -10.13
CA VAL A 200 -7.99 16.28 -8.87
C VAL A 200 -6.78 15.40 -9.16
N ASP A 201 -5.64 15.70 -8.53
CA ASP A 201 -4.42 14.91 -8.70
C ASP A 201 -4.47 13.62 -7.87
N VAL A 202 -5.13 12.60 -8.43
CA VAL A 202 -5.26 11.28 -7.84
C VAL A 202 -4.80 10.21 -8.83
N ALA A 203 -4.06 9.22 -8.34
CA ALA A 203 -3.60 8.06 -9.09
C ALA A 203 -3.67 6.81 -8.20
N ALA A 204 -3.33 5.66 -8.77
CA ALA A 204 -3.31 4.39 -8.06
C ALA A 204 -2.13 3.51 -8.51
N ASP A 205 -1.88 2.43 -7.79
CA ASP A 205 -0.94 1.39 -8.22
C ASP A 205 -1.50 -0.02 -8.05
N ALA A 206 -0.86 -0.95 -8.74
CA ALA A 206 -1.18 -2.36 -8.71
C ALA A 206 0.08 -3.23 -8.85
N TYR A 207 -0.03 -4.48 -8.39
CA TYR A 207 0.90 -5.55 -8.68
C TYR A 207 0.19 -6.66 -9.49
N PRO A 208 0.91 -7.40 -10.36
CA PRO A 208 0.33 -8.39 -11.27
C PRO A 208 0.04 -9.73 -10.56
N TRP A 209 -0.68 -9.67 -9.45
CA TRP A 209 -1.03 -10.84 -8.64
C TRP A 209 -2.41 -10.73 -8.03
N ASN A 210 -3.14 -11.83 -8.05
CA ASN A 210 -4.54 -11.91 -7.62
C ASN A 210 -4.69 -12.21 -6.11
N ALA A 211 -3.69 -11.83 -5.31
CA ALA A 211 -3.69 -12.03 -3.87
C ALA A 211 -2.97 -10.90 -3.14
N GLY A 212 -3.51 -10.49 -2.00
CA GLY A 212 -2.88 -9.54 -1.08
C GLY A 212 -2.02 -10.24 -0.03
N GLN A 213 -1.26 -9.47 0.75
CA GLN A 213 -0.56 -9.98 1.94
C GLN A 213 -0.59 -8.93 3.05
N THR A 214 -0.90 -9.33 4.29
CA THR A 214 -0.81 -8.45 5.46
C THR A 214 -0.62 -9.25 6.75
N SER A 215 -0.52 -8.56 7.90
CA SER A 215 -0.42 -9.19 9.23
C SER A 215 -1.79 -9.68 9.71
N LEU A 216 -1.85 -10.89 10.27
CA LEU A 216 -3.07 -11.53 10.75
C LEU A 216 -3.68 -10.80 11.96
N GLU A 217 -2.85 -10.08 12.70
CA GLU A 217 -3.23 -9.30 13.90
C GLU A 217 -3.83 -7.93 13.54
N SER A 218 -3.76 -7.53 12.26
CA SER A 218 -4.25 -6.25 11.79
C SER A 218 -5.78 -6.14 11.93
N ALA A 219 -6.27 -4.90 11.98
CA ALA A 219 -7.69 -4.59 12.09
C ALA A 219 -8.53 -5.14 10.91
N VAL A 220 -7.88 -5.44 9.78
CA VAL A 220 -8.51 -6.08 8.60
C VAL A 220 -9.29 -7.33 9.00
N PHE A 221 -8.70 -8.13 9.89
CA PHE A 221 -9.25 -9.40 10.32
C PHE A 221 -10.18 -9.31 11.54
N ASP A 222 -10.50 -8.11 12.04
CA ASP A 222 -11.41 -7.93 13.18
C ASP A 222 -12.81 -8.51 12.91
N PRO A 223 -13.63 -8.75 13.95
CA PRO A 223 -14.97 -9.35 13.80
C PRO A 223 -15.74 -8.78 12.60
N GLY A 224 -16.30 -9.67 11.78
CA GLY A 224 -16.96 -9.33 10.52
C GLY A 224 -16.07 -9.35 9.26
N TRP A 225 -14.77 -9.69 9.39
CA TRP A 225 -13.84 -9.69 8.25
C TRP A 225 -14.27 -10.58 7.07
N GLN A 226 -14.79 -11.78 7.34
CA GLN A 226 -15.22 -12.70 6.27
C GLN A 226 -16.31 -12.09 5.40
N GLU A 227 -17.24 -11.36 6.01
CA GLU A 227 -18.31 -10.67 5.31
C GLU A 227 -17.76 -9.45 4.57
N ARG A 228 -17.04 -8.55 5.26
CA ARG A 228 -16.47 -7.35 4.65
C ARG A 228 -15.64 -7.65 3.40
N MET A 229 -14.84 -8.71 3.46
CA MET A 229 -13.90 -9.10 2.40
C MET A 229 -14.43 -10.19 1.48
N SER A 230 -15.63 -10.74 1.74
CA SER A 230 -16.18 -11.91 1.03
C SER A 230 -15.19 -13.09 0.91
N VAL A 231 -14.46 -13.39 1.98
CA VAL A 231 -13.48 -14.50 2.04
C VAL A 231 -13.74 -15.42 3.24
N SER A 232 -13.21 -16.64 3.14
CA SER A 232 -13.23 -17.67 4.18
C SER A 232 -11.82 -17.94 4.72
N TYR A 233 -11.72 -18.71 5.81
CA TYR A 233 -10.41 -19.14 6.35
C TYR A 233 -9.53 -19.85 5.30
N GLY A 234 -10.13 -20.63 4.41
CA GLY A 234 -9.42 -21.38 3.37
C GLY A 234 -8.80 -20.49 2.27
N ASP A 235 -9.20 -19.22 2.21
CA ASP A 235 -8.63 -18.22 1.30
C ASP A 235 -7.41 -17.52 1.91
N LEU A 236 -7.03 -17.88 3.13
CA LEU A 236 -5.84 -17.38 3.81
C LEU A 236 -4.72 -18.42 3.80
N MET A 237 -3.50 -17.96 3.56
CA MET A 237 -2.30 -18.80 3.59
C MET A 237 -1.19 -18.15 4.39
N LEU A 238 -0.52 -18.89 5.26
CA LEU A 238 0.70 -18.40 5.89
C LEU A 238 1.78 -18.12 4.84
N ALA A 239 2.33 -16.90 4.86
CA ALA A 239 3.39 -16.52 3.94
C ALA A 239 4.71 -17.29 4.21
N SER A 240 4.92 -17.73 5.45
CA SER A 240 6.14 -18.43 5.88
C SER A 240 6.17 -19.91 5.48
N THR A 241 5.05 -20.62 5.61
CA THR A 241 4.98 -22.08 5.42
C THR A 241 4.18 -22.52 4.21
N GLY A 242 3.28 -21.67 3.69
CA GLY A 242 2.31 -22.05 2.66
C GLY A 242 1.08 -22.80 3.20
N GLU A 243 0.94 -22.93 4.53
CA GLU A 243 -0.24 -23.55 5.15
C GLU A 243 -1.51 -22.74 4.86
N ARG A 244 -2.55 -23.40 4.33
CA ARG A 244 -3.91 -22.83 4.25
C ARG A 244 -4.57 -22.86 5.61
N LEU A 245 -5.20 -21.75 6.00
CA LEU A 245 -5.77 -21.64 7.33
C LEU A 245 -7.13 -22.33 7.47
N THR A 246 -7.39 -22.76 8.69
CA THR A 246 -8.70 -23.19 9.18
C THR A 246 -9.16 -22.20 10.24
N ARG A 247 -10.42 -22.31 10.71
CA ARG A 247 -10.89 -21.51 11.85
C ARG A 247 -9.98 -21.67 13.07
N ASP A 248 -9.56 -22.90 13.36
CA ASP A 248 -8.77 -23.21 14.55
C ASP A 248 -7.35 -22.67 14.43
N THR A 249 -6.70 -22.86 13.28
CA THR A 249 -5.34 -22.34 13.05
C THR A 249 -5.32 -20.82 12.95
N PHE A 250 -6.34 -20.19 12.35
CA PHE A 250 -6.49 -18.74 12.38
C PHE A 250 -6.58 -18.19 13.80
N ARG A 251 -7.43 -18.77 14.66
CA ARG A 251 -7.57 -18.33 16.05
C ARG A 251 -6.24 -18.48 16.78
N ARG A 252 -5.61 -19.65 16.66
CA ARG A 252 -4.33 -19.94 17.30
C ARG A 252 -3.26 -18.92 16.91
N TYR A 253 -2.98 -18.74 15.62
CA TYR A 253 -1.94 -17.82 15.16
C TYR A 253 -2.19 -16.37 15.59
N ARG A 254 -3.46 -15.96 15.70
CA ARG A 254 -3.79 -14.60 16.14
C ARG A 254 -3.64 -14.40 17.66
N GLU A 255 -3.84 -15.46 18.45
CA GLU A 255 -3.72 -15.44 19.91
C GLU A 255 -2.28 -15.68 20.39
N ASP A 256 -1.44 -16.34 19.59
CA ASP A 256 -0.06 -16.70 19.93
C ASP A 256 0.85 -15.46 20.14
N GLY A 257 0.41 -14.25 19.77
CA GLY A 257 1.10 -12.99 20.02
C GLY A 257 2.30 -12.72 19.10
N GLU A 258 2.66 -13.68 18.25
CA GLU A 258 3.67 -13.51 17.20
C GLU A 258 3.06 -12.85 15.96
N ARG A 259 3.77 -11.88 15.39
CA ARG A 259 3.31 -11.20 14.17
C ARG A 259 3.33 -12.16 12.99
N THR A 260 2.16 -12.60 12.56
CA THR A 260 1.98 -13.61 11.53
C THR A 260 1.57 -12.96 10.20
N SER A 261 2.30 -13.23 9.12
CA SER A 261 1.95 -12.73 7.78
C SER A 261 1.12 -13.75 7.01
N VAL A 262 0.00 -13.30 6.44
CA VAL A 262 -0.90 -14.11 5.63
C VAL A 262 -1.11 -13.52 4.25
N ILE A 263 -1.19 -14.41 3.25
CA ILE A 263 -1.60 -14.12 1.88
C ILE A 263 -3.11 -14.36 1.77
N ILE A 264 -3.82 -13.43 1.12
CA ILE A 264 -5.28 -13.41 1.01
C ILE A 264 -5.67 -13.55 -0.46
N PHE A 265 -6.28 -14.68 -0.83
CA PHE A 265 -6.71 -14.96 -2.21
C PHE A 265 -8.12 -14.43 -2.45
N HIS A 266 -8.25 -13.15 -2.85
CA HIS A 266 -9.55 -12.47 -2.92
C HIS A 266 -9.74 -11.58 -4.17
N VAL A 267 -8.71 -11.44 -5.01
CA VAL A 267 -8.77 -10.56 -6.18
C VAL A 267 -9.12 -11.39 -7.41
N LYS A 268 -10.05 -10.91 -8.23
CA LYS A 268 -10.35 -11.52 -9.53
C LYS A 268 -9.31 -11.07 -10.55
N GLU A 269 -8.87 -11.99 -11.40
CA GLU A 269 -7.88 -11.73 -12.46
C GLU A 269 -8.30 -10.58 -13.37
N GLU A 270 -9.56 -10.60 -13.85
CA GLU A 270 -10.14 -9.52 -14.66
C GLU A 270 -10.01 -8.14 -13.98
N SER A 271 -10.13 -8.06 -12.65
CA SER A 271 -9.96 -6.80 -11.92
C SER A 271 -8.51 -6.32 -11.95
N THR A 272 -7.54 -7.23 -11.87
CA THR A 272 -6.11 -6.91 -11.98
C THR A 272 -5.80 -6.41 -13.39
N ASP A 273 -6.32 -7.07 -14.41
CA ASP A 273 -6.11 -6.70 -15.82
C ASP A 273 -6.74 -5.34 -16.14
N MET A 274 -7.96 -5.10 -15.64
CA MET A 274 -8.61 -3.79 -15.75
C MET A 274 -7.79 -2.68 -15.12
N ALA A 275 -7.14 -2.93 -13.97
CA ALA A 275 -6.30 -1.93 -13.33
C ALA A 275 -5.11 -1.56 -14.22
N PHE A 276 -4.39 -2.54 -14.79
CA PHE A 276 -3.26 -2.24 -15.68
C PHE A 276 -3.67 -1.68 -17.04
N GLY A 277 -4.94 -1.82 -17.45
CA GLY A 277 -5.49 -1.13 -18.60
C GLY A 277 -5.74 0.37 -18.38
N SER A 278 -5.73 0.87 -17.14
CA SER A 278 -5.98 2.28 -16.84
C SER A 278 -4.69 3.10 -16.80
N PRO A 279 -4.65 4.28 -17.44
CA PRO A 279 -3.50 5.20 -17.37
C PRO A 279 -3.34 5.86 -15.99
N ALA A 280 -4.31 5.68 -15.08
CA ALA A 280 -4.22 6.17 -13.71
C ALA A 280 -3.46 5.20 -12.79
N VAL A 281 -3.12 4.00 -13.26
CA VAL A 281 -2.53 2.93 -12.45
C VAL A 281 -1.08 2.70 -12.85
N MET A 282 -0.17 2.77 -11.88
CA MET A 282 1.24 2.41 -12.06
C MET A 282 1.58 1.05 -11.41
N VAL A 283 2.76 0.51 -11.71
CA VAL A 283 3.24 -0.73 -11.10
C VAL A 283 3.87 -0.44 -9.74
N GLY A 284 3.36 -1.08 -8.69
CA GLY A 284 3.91 -1.05 -7.33
C GLY A 284 3.82 -2.43 -6.70
N SER A 285 4.91 -2.95 -6.15
CA SER A 285 4.98 -4.38 -5.83
C SER A 285 4.22 -4.81 -4.58
N ASP A 286 4.10 -3.94 -3.57
CA ASP A 286 3.67 -4.29 -2.21
C ASP A 286 4.47 -5.47 -1.60
N GLY A 287 5.68 -5.70 -2.11
CA GLY A 287 6.40 -6.95 -1.95
C GLY A 287 7.54 -6.85 -0.95
N GLY A 288 7.71 -7.89 -0.13
CA GLY A 288 8.85 -8.08 0.75
C GLY A 288 9.12 -9.57 0.99
N ILE A 289 10.38 -9.98 0.85
CA ILE A 289 10.84 -11.34 1.14
C ILE A 289 11.67 -11.31 2.42
N ARG A 290 11.44 -12.27 3.31
CA ARG A 290 12.21 -12.45 4.54
C ARG A 290 12.52 -13.93 4.73
N ASN A 291 13.78 -14.26 4.96
CA ASN A 291 14.26 -15.63 5.15
C ASN A 291 13.82 -16.56 4.01
N GLY A 292 13.89 -16.07 2.77
CA GLY A 292 13.49 -16.77 1.55
C GLY A 292 11.99 -17.01 1.40
N ARG A 293 11.15 -16.38 2.24
CA ARG A 293 9.69 -16.58 2.25
C ARG A 293 8.94 -15.26 2.12
N GLY A 294 7.75 -15.32 1.53
CA GLY A 294 6.88 -14.17 1.28
C GLY A 294 6.05 -14.35 0.01
N HIS A 295 5.13 -13.41 -0.24
CA HIS A 295 4.38 -13.36 -1.47
C HIS A 295 5.30 -13.17 -2.69
N PRO A 296 5.11 -13.90 -3.80
CA PRO A 296 6.00 -13.84 -4.98
C PRO A 296 6.12 -12.45 -5.63
N ARG A 297 5.15 -11.55 -5.37
CA ARG A 297 5.23 -10.12 -5.71
C ARG A 297 6.50 -9.41 -5.18
N GLY A 298 7.13 -9.95 -4.13
CA GLY A 298 8.41 -9.46 -3.61
C GLY A 298 9.60 -9.64 -4.55
N ALA A 299 9.54 -10.56 -5.51
CA ALA A 299 10.68 -10.97 -6.31
C ALA A 299 10.49 -10.95 -7.84
N GLY A 300 9.27 -10.71 -8.33
CA GLY A 300 8.98 -10.80 -9.77
C GLY A 300 7.77 -9.99 -10.18
N THR A 301 7.58 -8.80 -9.61
CA THR A 301 6.47 -7.91 -9.98
C THR A 301 6.70 -7.33 -11.36
N TYR A 302 7.87 -6.73 -11.60
CA TYR A 302 8.14 -6.01 -12.84
C TYR A 302 8.37 -6.96 -14.01
N ALA A 303 9.12 -8.03 -13.79
CA ALA A 303 9.31 -9.08 -14.79
C ALA A 303 7.99 -9.74 -15.20
N LYS A 304 7.10 -10.01 -14.24
CA LYS A 304 5.77 -10.55 -14.54
C LYS A 304 4.91 -9.53 -15.29
N PHE A 305 4.90 -8.27 -14.86
CA PHE A 305 4.15 -7.22 -15.54
C PHE A 305 4.58 -7.09 -17.01
N LEU A 306 5.88 -6.97 -17.28
CA LEU A 306 6.41 -6.89 -18.65
C LEU A 306 6.08 -8.13 -19.47
N ARG A 307 6.22 -9.32 -18.87
CA ARG A 307 5.92 -10.57 -19.57
C ARG A 307 4.44 -10.64 -19.95
N THR A 308 3.55 -10.42 -19.00
CA THR A 308 2.11 -10.61 -19.19
C THR A 308 1.52 -9.47 -20.04
N TYR A 309 1.63 -8.22 -19.58
CA TYR A 309 0.88 -7.11 -20.18
C TYR A 309 1.58 -6.45 -21.39
N VAL A 310 2.90 -6.58 -21.51
CA VAL A 310 3.65 -6.01 -22.65
C VAL A 310 3.95 -7.07 -23.71
N TRP A 311 4.51 -8.23 -23.33
CA TRP A 311 4.93 -9.24 -24.30
C TRP A 311 3.80 -10.19 -24.72
N GLU A 312 3.18 -10.89 -23.77
CA GLU A 312 2.20 -11.96 -24.08
C GLU A 312 0.88 -11.38 -24.60
N GLU A 313 0.36 -10.32 -23.95
CA GLU A 313 -0.92 -9.70 -24.31
C GLU A 313 -0.78 -8.57 -25.34
N GLY A 314 0.34 -7.86 -25.35
CA GLY A 314 0.51 -6.64 -26.15
C GLY A 314 -0.49 -5.53 -25.77
N ALA A 315 -1.00 -5.55 -24.53
CA ALA A 315 -1.97 -4.60 -24.02
C ALA A 315 -1.35 -3.22 -23.74
N LEU A 316 -0.05 -3.19 -23.42
CA LEU A 316 0.74 -2.00 -23.16
C LEU A 316 1.98 -1.97 -24.07
N THR A 317 2.39 -0.77 -24.49
CA THR A 317 3.50 -0.53 -25.43
C THR A 317 4.50 0.48 -24.89
#